data_AF-A0A540MAE8-F1
#
_entry.id   AF-A0A540MAE8-F1
#
_cell.length_a   1.000
_cell.length_b   1.000
_cell.length_c   1.000
_cell.angle_alpha   90.00
_cell.angle_beta   90.00
_cell.angle_gamma   90.00
#
_symmetry.space_group_name_H-M   'P 1'
#
loop_
_entity.id
_entity.type
_entity.pdbx_description
1 polymer ?
#
loop_
_entity_poly.entity_id
_entity_poly.type
_entity_poly.pdbx_seq_one_letter_code
_entity_poly.pdbx_strand_id
1 'polypeptide(L)'
;MAMTMALATATGVAETSRWSMGSLKAALPSPPERFTVPTASSSSSSSATCGHRSLRLSVGLRKPELQFGSFSGLSPLNPLLSLGLSESTSFEHNFTIIDNGGRISAMRHGRKVPKLNRPPDQRKALLRGLTTQLLKHGRIKTTRARASAMRKYVDKMITLAKDGSLHKRRQALGYIYEKQIVHALFAEVPDRYGERNGGYTRIIRTLPRRGDNAPMAYIELV
;
A
#
# COMPACT_ATOMS: atom_id res chain seq x y z
N MET A 1 66.29 27.22 19.12
CA MET A 1 65.92 25.79 19.28
C MET A 1 65.25 25.66 20.63
N ALA A 2 63.98 25.32 20.83
CA ALA A 2 62.90 24.87 19.98
C ALA A 2 61.58 25.38 20.61
N MET A 3 60.67 25.87 19.78
CA MET A 3 59.36 26.39 20.19
C MET A 3 58.34 25.30 19.85
N THR A 4 57.97 24.49 20.84
CA THR A 4 57.03 23.36 20.67
C THR A 4 55.59 23.84 20.77
N MET A 5 54.98 24.07 19.60
CA MET A 5 53.54 24.24 19.44
C MET A 5 52.83 22.90 19.65
N ALA A 6 52.02 22.80 20.71
CA ALA A 6 51.08 21.69 20.90
C ALA A 6 49.81 21.94 20.09
N LEU A 7 49.72 21.35 18.89
CA LEU A 7 48.47 21.25 18.13
C LEU A 7 47.55 20.21 18.79
N ALA A 8 46.48 20.68 19.42
CA ALA A 8 45.37 19.83 19.84
C ALA A 8 44.55 19.42 18.60
N THR A 9 44.77 18.22 18.08
CA THR A 9 43.91 17.63 17.04
C THR A 9 42.63 17.13 17.69
N ALA A 10 41.56 17.92 17.59
CA ALA A 10 40.21 17.49 17.86
C ALA A 10 39.78 16.45 16.80
N THR A 11 39.81 15.17 17.15
CA THR A 11 39.19 14.11 16.34
C THR A 11 37.69 14.11 16.58
N GLY A 12 36.98 15.05 15.94
CA GLY A 12 35.54 14.98 15.76
C GLY A 12 35.21 13.92 14.72
N VAL A 13 34.88 12.71 15.15
CA VAL A 13 34.33 11.68 14.26
C VAL A 13 32.91 12.13 13.88
N ALA A 14 32.79 12.73 12.70
CA ALA A 14 31.52 13.08 12.10
C ALA A 14 30.72 11.81 11.80
N GLU A 15 29.76 11.50 12.68
CA GLU A 15 28.80 10.42 12.49
C GLU A 15 27.66 10.88 11.56
N THR A 16 28.01 11.27 10.33
CA THR A 16 27.09 11.76 9.29
C THR A 16 26.53 10.60 8.46
N SER A 17 25.85 9.62 9.07
CA SER A 17 25.22 8.52 8.30
C SER A 17 24.18 7.74 9.10
N ARG A 18 23.32 8.42 9.85
CA ARG A 18 22.13 7.78 10.42
C ARG A 18 20.98 8.75 10.36
N TRP A 19 19.89 8.31 9.76
CA TRP A 19 18.60 8.96 9.87
C TRP A 19 18.30 9.17 11.36
N SER A 20 18.54 10.37 11.85
CA SER A 20 18.30 10.73 13.25
C SER A 20 16.83 11.04 13.41
N MET A 21 16.06 10.05 13.85
CA MET A 21 14.71 10.22 14.40
C MET A 21 14.72 10.92 15.77
N GLY A 22 15.64 11.86 16.02
CA GLY A 22 15.68 12.63 17.28
C GLY A 22 14.50 13.60 17.40
N SER A 23 14.04 14.16 16.28
CA SER A 23 12.97 15.16 16.27
C SER A 23 11.56 14.56 16.47
N LEU A 24 11.38 13.25 16.27
CA LEU A 24 10.05 12.61 16.31
C LEU A 24 9.61 12.16 17.71
N LYS A 25 10.49 12.05 18.70
CA LYS A 25 10.11 11.71 20.09
C LYS A 25 9.61 12.89 20.91
N ALA A 26 9.97 14.13 20.53
CA ALA A 26 9.54 15.34 21.24
C ALA A 26 8.11 15.78 20.88
N ALA A 27 7.53 15.24 19.80
CA ALA A 27 6.21 15.62 19.28
C ALA A 27 5.09 14.62 19.62
N LEU A 28 5.34 13.64 20.50
CA LEU A 28 4.29 12.72 20.94
C LEU A 28 3.50 13.35 22.10
N PRO A 29 2.18 13.57 21.97
CA PRO A 29 1.35 13.90 23.12
C PRO A 29 1.34 12.70 24.08
N SER A 30 1.57 12.96 25.36
CA SER A 30 1.46 11.97 26.43
C SER A 30 0.05 11.33 26.41
N PRO A 31 -0.06 10.00 26.60
CA PRO A 31 -1.37 9.35 26.66
C PRO A 31 -2.17 9.93 27.84
N PRO A 32 -3.48 10.20 27.68
CA PRO A 32 -4.29 10.70 28.78
C PRO A 32 -4.37 9.65 29.89
N GLU A 33 -4.11 10.12 31.12
CA GLU A 33 -4.25 9.39 32.38
C GLU A 33 -5.61 8.68 32.45
N ARG A 34 -5.60 7.46 32.99
CA ARG A 34 -6.77 6.61 33.17
C ARG A 34 -7.84 7.32 34.00
N PHE A 35 -9.01 7.55 33.42
CA PHE A 35 -10.22 7.91 34.17
C PHE A 35 -10.50 6.82 35.22
N THR A 36 -10.31 7.15 36.49
CA THR A 36 -10.79 6.34 37.62
C THR A 36 -12.30 6.51 37.73
N VAL A 37 -13.04 5.42 37.56
CA VAL A 37 -14.50 5.38 37.80
C VAL A 37 -14.73 5.34 39.32
N PRO A 38 -15.59 6.21 39.90
CA PRO A 38 -15.99 6.07 41.28
C PRO A 38 -17.08 5.00 41.41
N THR A 39 -16.85 4.03 42.28
CA THR A 39 -17.85 3.10 42.81
C THR A 39 -18.81 3.88 43.73
N ALA A 40 -20.09 3.93 43.37
CA ALA A 40 -21.15 4.40 44.26
C ALA A 40 -22.05 3.23 44.65
N SER A 41 -22.06 2.98 45.95
CA SER A 41 -22.88 2.04 46.70
C SER A 41 -24.36 2.42 46.74
N SER A 42 -25.17 1.38 46.91
CA SER A 42 -26.61 1.33 47.13
C SER A 42 -27.19 2.28 48.19
N SER A 43 -28.40 2.81 47.92
CA SER A 43 -29.44 3.00 48.93
C SER A 43 -30.84 3.01 48.30
N SER A 44 -31.71 2.19 48.89
CA SER A 44 -33.11 1.90 48.62
C SER A 44 -34.11 2.92 49.18
N SER A 45 -35.28 3.08 48.53
CA SER A 45 -36.67 3.11 49.10
C SER A 45 -37.59 4.02 48.24
N SER A 46 -38.59 3.51 47.51
CA SER A 46 -39.98 3.16 47.90
C SER A 46 -40.99 4.33 47.88
N SER A 47 -41.92 4.36 46.91
CA SER A 47 -43.40 4.48 47.12
C SER A 47 -44.20 4.72 45.82
N ALA A 48 -45.25 3.88 45.61
CA ALA A 48 -46.58 4.14 45.01
C ALA A 48 -46.69 4.84 43.61
N THR A 49 -47.56 4.51 42.65
CA THR A 49 -48.80 3.72 42.53
C THR A 49 -49.19 3.63 41.02
N CYS A 50 -49.91 2.56 40.66
CA CYS A 50 -50.90 2.36 39.57
C CYS A 50 -51.01 3.35 38.37
N GLY A 51 -51.05 2.79 37.15
CA GLY A 51 -51.63 3.48 35.99
C GLY A 51 -51.48 2.75 34.65
N HIS A 52 -52.46 1.91 34.29
CA HIS A 52 -52.55 1.28 32.98
C HIS A 52 -52.88 2.31 31.89
N ARG A 53 -52.06 2.41 30.82
CA ARG A 53 -52.59 2.73 29.48
C ARG A 53 -51.62 2.39 28.36
N SER A 54 -52.00 1.37 27.60
CA SER A 54 -51.41 1.01 26.31
C SER A 54 -51.80 2.05 25.26
N LEU A 55 -50.81 2.65 24.58
CA LEU A 55 -51.00 3.28 23.27
C LEU A 55 -49.83 2.88 22.36
N ARG A 56 -50.12 1.93 21.46
CA ARG A 56 -49.33 1.64 20.26
C ARG A 56 -49.40 2.88 19.35
N LEU A 57 -48.26 3.43 18.96
CA LEU A 57 -48.17 4.27 17.78
C LEU A 57 -47.42 3.53 16.68
N SER A 58 -48.19 3.02 15.72
CA SER A 58 -47.71 2.52 14.44
C SER A 58 -47.35 3.70 13.54
N VAL A 59 -46.06 3.89 13.23
CA VAL A 59 -45.63 4.75 12.13
C VAL A 59 -45.03 3.86 11.06
N GLY A 60 -45.86 3.53 10.07
CA GLY A 60 -45.41 2.97 8.82
C GLY A 60 -44.91 4.09 7.91
N LEU A 61 -43.76 3.90 7.29
CA LEU A 61 -43.41 4.60 6.05
C LEU A 61 -42.56 3.69 5.16
N ARG A 62 -43.06 3.58 3.93
CA ARG A 62 -42.90 2.54 2.93
C ARG A 62 -41.53 2.62 2.23
N LYS A 63 -40.92 1.45 1.98
CA LYS A 63 -39.83 1.25 1.01
C LYS A 63 -40.39 1.43 -0.42
N PRO A 64 -39.70 2.13 -1.33
CA PRO A 64 -40.03 2.08 -2.76
C PRO A 64 -39.33 0.88 -3.42
N GLU A 65 -40.12 -0.05 -3.96
CA GLU A 65 -39.67 -1.05 -4.93
C GLU A 65 -39.57 -0.40 -6.33
N LEU A 66 -38.42 -0.58 -6.98
CA LEU A 66 -38.23 -0.23 -8.39
C LEU A 66 -38.68 -1.41 -9.24
N GLN A 67 -39.83 -1.25 -9.90
CA GLN A 67 -40.37 -2.19 -10.87
C GLN A 67 -39.72 -1.92 -12.24
N PHE A 68 -38.99 -2.91 -12.76
CA PHE A 68 -38.58 -2.91 -14.16
C PHE A 68 -39.72 -3.47 -15.02
N GLY A 69 -40.25 -2.63 -15.90
CA GLY A 69 -41.31 -2.99 -16.85
C GLY A 69 -40.81 -3.99 -17.90
N SER A 70 -41.62 -5.03 -18.10
CA SER A 70 -41.50 -6.01 -19.18
C SER A 70 -41.82 -5.37 -20.53
N PHE A 71 -40.80 -5.17 -21.36
CA PHE A 71 -40.99 -4.77 -22.76
C PHE A 71 -41.27 -6.02 -23.60
N SER A 72 -42.56 -6.31 -23.81
CA SER A 72 -43.05 -7.28 -24.79
C SER A 72 -43.50 -6.54 -26.05
N GLY A 73 -42.73 -6.63 -27.12
CA GLY A 73 -43.16 -6.13 -28.42
C GLY A 73 -42.02 -6.05 -29.41
N LEU A 74 -42.02 -6.97 -30.37
CA LEU A 74 -41.80 -6.77 -31.81
C LEU A 74 -41.52 -8.12 -32.46
N SER A 75 -42.59 -8.88 -32.68
CA SER A 75 -42.64 -10.02 -33.59
C SER A 75 -43.07 -9.52 -34.99
N PRO A 76 -42.26 -9.70 -36.05
CA PRO A 76 -42.78 -9.57 -37.41
C PRO A 76 -43.39 -10.90 -37.87
N LEU A 77 -44.63 -10.79 -38.33
CA LEU A 77 -45.34 -11.76 -39.16
C LEU A 77 -44.50 -12.15 -40.39
N ASN A 78 -44.41 -13.44 -40.69
CA ASN A 78 -44.33 -13.96 -42.05
C ASN A 78 -44.86 -15.40 -42.07
N PRO A 79 -45.99 -15.68 -42.76
CA PRO A 79 -46.45 -17.03 -43.03
C PRO A 79 -45.80 -17.57 -44.31
N LEU A 80 -45.65 -18.90 -44.36
CA LEU A 80 -45.38 -19.72 -45.56
C LEU A 80 -43.96 -19.66 -46.17
N LEU A 81 -43.07 -20.57 -45.69
CA LEU A 81 -42.40 -21.52 -46.57
C LEU A 81 -41.90 -22.73 -45.77
N SER A 82 -42.18 -23.90 -46.33
CA SER A 82 -42.17 -25.20 -45.68
C SER A 82 -40.81 -25.89 -45.68
N LEU A 83 -40.65 -26.83 -44.72
CA LEU A 83 -39.81 -28.04 -44.74
C LEU A 83 -38.29 -27.85 -44.52
N GLY A 84 -37.82 -28.30 -43.36
CA GLY A 84 -36.44 -28.76 -43.22
C GLY A 84 -35.82 -28.63 -41.83
N LEU A 85 -35.99 -29.68 -41.02
CA LEU A 85 -35.01 -30.23 -40.07
C LEU A 85 -34.48 -29.38 -38.90
N SER A 86 -34.82 -29.89 -37.71
CA SER A 86 -34.01 -29.99 -36.48
C SER A 86 -33.54 -28.73 -35.76
N GLU A 87 -34.11 -28.58 -34.57
CA GLU A 87 -33.57 -27.89 -33.40
C GLU A 87 -32.07 -28.17 -33.17
N SER A 88 -31.30 -27.10 -32.96
CA SER A 88 -30.24 -27.03 -31.94
C SER A 88 -29.55 -25.66 -32.01
N THR A 89 -30.18 -24.66 -31.40
CA THR A 89 -29.46 -23.46 -30.95
C THR A 89 -28.59 -23.84 -29.76
N SER A 90 -27.43 -24.43 -30.04
CA SER A 90 -26.34 -24.57 -29.08
C SER A 90 -25.22 -23.67 -29.56
N PHE A 91 -25.24 -22.42 -29.09
CA PHE A 91 -24.08 -21.53 -29.13
C PHE A 91 -23.06 -22.04 -28.11
N GLU A 92 -22.55 -23.24 -28.36
CA GLU A 92 -21.37 -23.78 -27.70
C GLU A 92 -20.19 -23.07 -28.35
N HIS A 93 -19.73 -22.00 -27.69
CA HIS A 93 -18.33 -21.64 -27.74
C HIS A 93 -17.53 -22.79 -27.13
N ASN A 94 -17.36 -23.86 -27.92
CA ASN A 94 -16.31 -24.85 -27.74
C ASN A 94 -14.97 -24.15 -27.96
N PHE A 95 -14.56 -23.36 -26.97
CA PHE A 95 -13.16 -23.16 -26.62
C PHE A 95 -12.63 -24.45 -25.97
N THR A 96 -12.91 -25.61 -26.54
CA THR A 96 -12.10 -26.80 -26.31
C THR A 96 -10.92 -26.71 -27.26
N ILE A 97 -10.01 -25.77 -26.96
CA ILE A 97 -8.63 -25.93 -27.35
C ILE A 97 -8.18 -27.22 -26.67
N ILE A 98 -7.72 -28.16 -27.47
CA ILE A 98 -7.13 -29.41 -27.03
C ILE A 98 -5.99 -29.07 -26.07
N ASP A 99 -6.26 -29.15 -24.77
CA ASP A 99 -5.27 -28.99 -23.71
C ASP A 99 -4.46 -30.29 -23.59
N ASN A 100 -3.52 -30.49 -24.52
CA ASN A 100 -2.31 -31.19 -24.11
C ASN A 100 -1.66 -30.30 -23.06
N GLY A 101 -1.78 -30.66 -21.78
CA GLY A 101 -1.42 -29.89 -20.56
C GLY A 101 -0.01 -29.29 -20.46
N GLY A 102 0.73 -29.14 -21.55
CA GLY A 102 1.88 -28.27 -21.69
C GLY A 102 1.45 -26.82 -21.94
N ARG A 103 1.48 -26.00 -20.90
CA ARG A 103 1.43 -24.53 -21.07
C ARG A 103 2.56 -24.13 -22.01
N ILE A 104 2.23 -23.71 -23.24
CA ILE A 104 3.20 -23.11 -24.17
C ILE A 104 3.77 -21.85 -23.49
N SER A 105 4.93 -21.98 -22.83
CA SER A 105 5.72 -20.84 -22.38
C SER A 105 6.49 -20.30 -23.57
N ALA A 106 5.77 -19.66 -24.50
CA ALA A 106 6.44 -18.80 -25.47
C ALA A 106 7.26 -17.77 -24.69
N MET A 107 8.54 -17.64 -25.05
CA MET A 107 9.44 -16.64 -24.47
C MET A 107 8.77 -15.27 -24.53
N ARG A 108 8.72 -14.59 -23.39
CA ARG A 108 8.07 -13.28 -23.31
C ARG A 108 9.07 -12.18 -23.65
N HIS A 109 9.09 -11.78 -24.92
CA HIS A 109 9.95 -10.67 -25.39
C HIS A 109 9.58 -9.32 -24.72
N GLY A 110 10.59 -8.48 -24.46
CA GLY A 110 10.42 -7.09 -23.98
C GLY A 110 9.90 -6.91 -22.55
N ARG A 111 9.72 -7.96 -21.76
CA ARG A 111 9.13 -7.84 -20.40
C ARG A 111 10.16 -7.48 -19.34
N LYS A 112 10.06 -6.26 -18.82
CA LYS A 112 10.99 -5.69 -17.82
C LYS A 112 10.47 -5.67 -16.38
N VAL A 113 9.23 -6.13 -16.13
CA VAL A 113 8.61 -6.09 -14.79
C VAL A 113 8.85 -7.41 -14.04
N PRO A 114 9.51 -7.38 -12.85
CA PRO A 114 9.74 -8.58 -12.06
C PRO A 114 8.43 -9.09 -11.43
N LYS A 115 8.13 -10.39 -11.58
CA LYS A 115 6.90 -10.99 -11.05
C LYS A 115 6.91 -11.25 -9.55
N LEU A 116 8.09 -11.48 -8.96
CA LEU A 116 8.29 -11.78 -7.52
C LEU A 116 7.44 -12.94 -6.98
N ASN A 117 7.03 -13.87 -7.86
CA ASN A 117 6.14 -14.99 -7.57
C ASN A 117 4.86 -14.58 -6.83
N ARG A 118 4.31 -13.41 -7.18
CA ARG A 118 3.08 -12.86 -6.60
C ARG A 118 2.15 -12.33 -7.68
N PRO A 119 0.83 -12.39 -7.47
CA PRO A 119 -0.14 -11.71 -8.33
C PRO A 119 0.07 -10.16 -8.28
N PRO A 120 -0.44 -9.43 -9.28
CA PRO A 120 -0.10 -8.01 -9.49
C PRO A 120 -0.55 -7.08 -8.34
N ASP A 121 -1.69 -7.35 -7.73
CA ASP A 121 -2.24 -6.71 -6.54
C ASP A 121 -1.28 -6.80 -5.34
N GLN A 122 -0.89 -8.03 -4.96
CA GLN A 122 0.01 -8.29 -3.83
C GLN A 122 1.40 -7.73 -4.09
N ARG A 123 1.89 -7.82 -5.34
CA ARG A 123 3.18 -7.25 -5.72
C ARG A 123 3.20 -5.73 -5.55
N LYS A 124 2.13 -5.03 -5.95
CA LYS A 124 2.00 -3.58 -5.76
C LYS A 124 2.06 -3.23 -4.27
N ALA A 125 1.27 -3.90 -3.44
CA ALA A 125 1.25 -3.67 -1.99
C ALA A 125 2.61 -3.96 -1.33
N LEU A 126 3.27 -5.07 -1.69
CA LEU A 126 4.59 -5.42 -1.18
C LEU A 126 5.64 -4.35 -1.48
N LEU A 127 5.74 -3.90 -2.74
CA LEU A 127 6.73 -2.89 -3.13
C LEU A 127 6.43 -1.53 -2.51
N ARG A 128 5.15 -1.21 -2.35
CA ARG A 128 4.67 -0.02 -1.64
C ARG A 128 5.16 -0.02 -0.19
N GLY A 129 4.93 -1.11 0.52
CA GLY A 129 5.37 -1.27 1.92
C GLY A 129 6.88 -1.27 2.07
N LEU A 130 7.62 -1.96 1.19
CA LEU A 130 9.08 -1.94 1.26
C LEU A 130 9.67 -0.55 1.00
N THR A 131 9.07 0.22 0.09
CA THR A 131 9.48 1.60 -0.17
C THR A 131 9.24 2.46 1.06
N THR A 132 8.09 2.35 1.72
CA THR A 132 7.82 3.11 2.95
C THR A 132 8.78 2.75 4.08
N GLN A 133 9.09 1.46 4.26
CA GLN A 133 10.03 1.03 5.30
C GLN A 133 11.46 1.50 5.00
N LEU A 134 11.90 1.46 3.73
CA LEU A 134 13.20 2.01 3.35
C LEU A 134 13.26 3.52 3.60
N LEU A 135 12.22 4.25 3.22
CA LEU A 135 12.06 5.68 3.48
C LEU A 135 11.71 6.00 4.94
N LYS A 136 11.70 5.02 5.85
CA LYS A 136 11.52 5.24 7.30
C LYS A 136 12.81 4.97 8.08
N HIS A 137 13.57 3.97 7.64
CA HIS A 137 14.74 3.49 8.35
C HIS A 137 16.06 3.80 7.64
N GLY A 138 16.03 4.22 6.37
CA GLY A 138 17.21 4.49 5.54
C GLY A 138 17.92 3.23 5.02
N ARG A 139 17.85 2.11 5.75
CA ARG A 139 18.45 0.82 5.38
C ARG A 139 17.56 -0.36 5.80
N ILE A 140 17.36 -1.32 4.89
CA ILE A 140 16.59 -2.56 5.16
C ILE A 140 17.28 -3.80 4.61
N LYS A 141 17.09 -4.95 5.27
CA LYS A 141 17.56 -6.27 4.81
C LYS A 141 16.45 -7.00 4.07
N THR A 142 16.62 -7.31 2.79
CA THR A 142 15.62 -8.02 1.99
C THR A 142 16.27 -9.03 1.04
N THR A 143 15.46 -9.76 0.27
CA THR A 143 15.99 -10.63 -0.80
C THR A 143 16.48 -9.79 -1.98
N ARG A 144 17.54 -10.23 -2.67
CA ARG A 144 18.11 -9.55 -3.85
C ARG A 144 17.07 -9.22 -4.93
N ALA A 145 16.11 -10.12 -5.18
CA ALA A 145 15.06 -9.90 -6.17
C ALA A 145 14.13 -8.73 -5.81
N ARG A 146 13.72 -8.64 -4.53
CA ARG A 146 12.89 -7.54 -4.02
C ARG A 146 13.66 -6.22 -3.99
N ALA A 147 14.92 -6.23 -3.55
CA ALA A 147 15.79 -5.06 -3.56
C ALA A 147 15.95 -4.49 -4.98
N SER A 148 16.25 -5.34 -5.97
CA SER A 148 16.37 -4.91 -7.36
C SER A 148 15.08 -4.30 -7.92
N ALA A 149 13.92 -4.85 -7.54
CA ALA A 149 12.61 -4.39 -8.00
C ALA A 149 12.19 -3.05 -7.38
N MET A 150 12.51 -2.82 -6.10
CA MET A 150 12.09 -1.60 -5.41
C MET A 150 12.85 -0.35 -5.83
N ARG A 151 14.08 -0.46 -6.35
CA ARG A 151 14.90 0.68 -6.83
C ARG A 151 14.09 1.67 -7.67
N LYS A 152 13.36 1.15 -8.67
CA LYS A 152 12.51 1.96 -9.56
C LYS A 152 11.50 2.82 -8.81
N TYR A 153 10.91 2.29 -7.75
CA TYR A 153 9.87 2.97 -6.99
C TYR A 153 10.46 3.99 -6.01
N VAL A 154 11.56 3.64 -5.35
CA VAL A 154 12.28 4.54 -4.44
C VAL A 154 12.83 5.72 -5.21
N ASP A 155 13.51 5.48 -6.33
CA ASP A 155 14.05 6.55 -7.16
C ASP A 155 12.95 7.48 -7.67
N LYS A 156 11.79 6.91 -8.05
CA LYS A 156 10.63 7.71 -8.44
C LYS A 156 10.14 8.61 -7.30
N MET A 157 10.05 8.12 -6.07
CA MET A 157 9.60 8.93 -4.93
C MET A 157 10.57 10.08 -4.63
N ILE A 158 11.88 9.82 -4.72
CA ILE A 158 12.92 10.84 -4.49
C ILE A 158 12.88 11.89 -5.60
N THR A 159 12.75 11.48 -6.87
CA THR A 159 12.61 12.44 -7.98
C THR A 159 11.37 13.32 -7.82
N LEU A 160 10.23 12.76 -7.38
CA LEU A 160 9.03 13.57 -7.08
C LEU A 160 9.28 14.59 -5.95
N ALA A 161 10.10 14.23 -4.97
CA ALA A 161 10.44 15.10 -3.85
C ALA A 161 11.38 16.24 -4.25
N LYS A 162 12.32 16.01 -5.19
CA LYS A 162 13.18 17.07 -5.76
C LYS A 162 12.37 18.21 -6.40
N ASP A 163 11.27 17.89 -7.08
CA ASP A 163 10.41 18.90 -7.73
C ASP A 163 9.61 19.75 -6.73
N GLY A 164 9.29 19.24 -5.53
CA GLY A 164 8.61 19.99 -4.47
C GLY A 164 7.12 20.34 -4.67
N SER A 165 6.57 20.23 -5.89
CA SER A 165 5.24 20.75 -6.25
C SER A 165 4.06 20.04 -5.54
N LEU A 166 2.95 20.76 -5.33
CA LEU A 166 1.73 20.22 -4.70
C LEU A 166 1.20 18.98 -5.42
N HIS A 167 1.24 18.97 -6.76
CA HIS A 167 0.80 17.83 -7.56
C HIS A 167 1.67 16.59 -7.28
N LYS A 168 2.99 16.76 -7.20
CA LYS A 168 3.92 15.66 -6.89
C LYS A 168 3.72 15.13 -5.48
N ARG A 169 3.46 16.00 -4.49
CA ARG A 169 3.10 15.59 -3.13
C ARG A 169 1.85 14.70 -3.09
N ARG A 170 0.80 15.05 -3.84
CA ARG A 170 -0.42 14.22 -3.96
C ARG A 170 -0.13 12.85 -4.59
N GLN A 171 0.72 12.80 -5.61
CA GLN A 171 1.16 11.52 -6.20
C GLN A 171 1.91 10.65 -5.18
N ALA A 172 2.82 11.25 -4.39
CA ALA A 172 3.56 10.55 -3.35
C ALA A 172 2.63 10.03 -2.23
N LEU A 173 1.64 10.82 -1.80
CA LEU A 173 0.63 10.40 -0.82
C LEU A 173 -0.24 9.22 -1.33
N GLY A 174 -0.50 9.15 -2.64
CA GLY A 174 -1.18 7.99 -3.23
C GLY A 174 -0.36 6.70 -3.18
N TYR A 175 0.97 6.81 -3.08
CA TYR A 175 1.89 5.67 -3.07
C TYR A 175 2.48 5.35 -1.69
N ILE A 176 2.75 6.30 -0.82
CA ILE A 176 3.29 6.01 0.52
C ILE A 176 2.11 5.73 1.47
N TYR A 177 2.28 4.83 2.43
CA TYR A 177 1.25 4.52 3.45
C TYR A 177 1.21 5.56 4.58
N GLU A 178 2.36 5.98 5.08
CA GLU A 178 2.46 6.91 6.20
C GLU A 178 2.63 8.35 5.69
N LYS A 179 1.71 9.26 6.06
CA LYS A 179 1.74 10.67 5.64
C LYS A 179 2.98 11.40 6.16
N GLN A 180 3.41 11.09 7.39
CA GLN A 180 4.55 11.73 8.05
C GLN A 180 5.85 11.55 7.26
N ILE A 181 6.05 10.35 6.68
CA ILE A 181 7.22 10.06 5.84
C ILE A 181 7.23 10.94 4.59
N VAL A 182 6.08 11.23 4.01
CA VAL A 182 6.00 12.11 2.83
C VAL A 182 6.43 13.52 3.20
N HIS A 183 5.98 14.05 4.33
CA HIS A 183 6.38 15.39 4.78
C HIS A 183 7.89 15.47 5.02
N ALA A 184 8.48 14.49 5.71
CA ALA A 184 9.91 14.41 5.93
C ALA A 184 10.70 14.27 4.61
N LEU A 185 10.23 13.43 3.69
CA LEU A 185 10.86 13.22 2.39
C LEU A 185 10.98 14.53 1.59
N PHE A 186 9.92 15.33 1.54
CA PHE A 186 9.94 16.60 0.80
C PHE A 186 10.75 17.70 1.49
N ALA A 187 11.01 17.58 2.80
CA ALA A 187 11.87 18.50 3.53
C ALA A 187 13.36 18.15 3.34
N GLU A 188 13.73 16.88 3.48
CA GLU A 188 15.14 16.45 3.54
C GLU A 188 15.78 16.17 2.17
N VAL A 189 15.00 15.72 1.17
CA VAL A 189 15.53 15.29 -0.13
C VAL A 189 16.21 16.40 -0.93
N PRO A 190 15.65 17.63 -1.03
CA PRO A 190 16.26 18.71 -1.81
C PRO A 190 17.70 19.00 -1.35
N ASP A 191 17.91 19.01 -0.04
CA ASP A 191 19.22 19.30 0.56
C ASP A 191 20.20 18.13 0.37
N ARG A 192 19.74 16.87 0.54
CA ARG A 192 20.62 15.69 0.45
C ARG A 192 20.94 15.26 -0.99
N TYR A 193 20.01 15.40 -1.92
CA TYR A 193 20.11 14.85 -3.28
C TYR A 193 19.95 15.89 -4.40
N GLY A 194 20.03 17.18 -4.08
CA GLY A 194 19.89 18.27 -5.05
C GLY A 194 20.79 18.09 -6.27
N GLU A 195 22.08 17.86 -6.06
CA GLU A 195 23.09 17.72 -7.12
C GLU A 195 23.06 16.34 -7.83
N ARG A 196 22.49 15.31 -7.17
CA ARG A 196 22.56 13.93 -7.69
C ARG A 196 21.48 13.67 -8.75
N ASN A 197 21.92 13.24 -9.94
CA ASN A 197 21.05 12.88 -11.07
C ASN A 197 20.75 11.37 -11.09
N GLY A 198 19.96 10.90 -10.13
CA GLY A 198 19.50 9.52 -10.05
C GLY A 198 20.42 8.56 -9.29
N GLY A 199 20.00 7.30 -9.18
CA GLY A 199 20.75 6.26 -8.45
C GLY A 199 20.86 6.54 -6.95
N TYR A 200 19.73 6.75 -6.29
CA TYR A 200 19.69 7.14 -4.88
C TYR A 200 19.80 5.96 -3.91
N THR A 201 19.77 4.74 -4.43
CA THR A 201 19.84 3.50 -3.66
C THR A 201 21.06 2.68 -4.02
N ARG A 202 21.69 2.09 -3.01
CA ARG A 202 22.75 1.10 -3.15
C ARG A 202 22.25 -0.27 -2.68
N ILE A 203 22.62 -1.33 -3.40
CA ILE A 203 22.34 -2.72 -3.02
C ILE A 203 23.65 -3.41 -2.68
N ILE A 204 23.78 -3.86 -1.43
CA ILE A 204 24.93 -4.63 -0.94
C ILE A 204 24.50 -6.08 -0.76
N ARG A 205 25.16 -7.02 -1.44
CA ARG A 205 24.86 -8.45 -1.33
C ARG A 205 25.36 -8.99 0.01
N THR A 206 24.63 -9.93 0.58
CA THR A 206 25.01 -10.60 1.83
C THR A 206 24.99 -12.11 1.65
N LEU A 207 25.40 -12.82 2.71
CA LEU A 207 25.22 -14.26 2.80
C LEU A 207 23.74 -14.65 2.58
N PRO A 208 23.49 -15.80 1.94
CA PRO A 208 22.14 -16.32 1.76
C PRO A 208 21.50 -16.66 3.11
N ARG A 209 20.17 -16.71 3.13
CA ARG A 209 19.42 -17.07 4.33
C ARG A 209 19.57 -18.57 4.62
N ARG A 210 19.76 -18.90 5.90
CA ARG A 210 19.76 -20.29 6.38
C ARG A 210 18.35 -20.88 6.23
N GLY A 211 18.24 -22.06 5.60
CA GLY A 211 17.00 -22.79 5.39
C GLY A 211 16.59 -22.83 3.91
N ASP A 212 16.19 -21.70 3.34
CA ASP A 212 15.71 -21.59 1.95
C ASP A 212 16.81 -21.16 0.95
N ASN A 213 18.04 -20.94 1.43
CA ASN A 213 19.17 -20.44 0.66
C ASN A 213 18.84 -19.18 -0.17
N ALA A 214 17.88 -18.37 0.27
CA ALA A 214 17.45 -17.21 -0.50
C ALA A 214 18.58 -16.16 -0.53
N PRO A 215 18.95 -15.63 -1.71
CA PRO A 215 20.00 -14.63 -1.82
C PRO A 215 19.53 -13.31 -1.19
N MET A 216 20.18 -12.92 -0.09
CA MET A 216 19.86 -11.73 0.67
C MET A 216 20.72 -10.54 0.23
N ALA A 217 20.21 -9.33 0.51
CA ALA A 217 20.91 -8.08 0.27
C ALA A 217 20.42 -7.00 1.25
N TYR A 218 21.30 -6.09 1.63
CA TYR A 218 20.91 -4.80 2.18
C TYR A 218 20.62 -3.83 1.03
N ILE A 219 19.59 -3.03 1.19
CA ILE A 219 19.36 -1.84 0.37
C ILE A 219 19.36 -0.62 1.28
N GLU A 220 20.12 0.39 0.87
CA GLU A 220 20.33 1.62 1.63
C GLU A 220 20.24 2.84 0.71
N LEU A 221 19.82 3.95 1.30
CA LEU A 221 19.85 5.26 0.66
C LEU A 221 21.29 5.81 0.73
N VAL A 222 21.76 6.35 -0.39
CA VAL A 222 23.12 6.91 -0.53
C VAL A 222 23.24 8.26 0.19
#